data_AF-A0A2U3F4V9-F1
#
_entry.id   AF-A0A2U3F4V9-F1
#
_cell.length_a   1.000
_cell.length_b   1.000
_cell.length_c   1.000
_cell.angle_alpha   90.00
_cell.angle_beta   90.00
_cell.angle_gamma   90.00
#
_symmetry.space_group_name_H-M   'P 1'
#
loop_
_entity.id
_entity.type
_entity.pdbx_description
1 polymer ?
#
loop_
_entity_poly.entity_id
_entity_poly.type
_entity_poly.pdbx_seq_one_letter_code
_entity_poly.pdbx_strand_id
1 'polypeptide(L)'
;MNAMRMFIALVWLSGLLPGMAQASDADRFVAASRSQQAELLTQWAAAPDAARLPLLEALQKENLYTDSQKHAFAQRSGQMVSLGDAKSIEGAAKAVRLTNRLRVLAATAIATHQLVSDSVTERRAAARQLQRDAQPGMLAFLEKRVNDEMDAVARQVLLLAVANLQLASPQAEVRRKAVELLGQSDDPDVESRLTPFTQAQTEPDAGVRAAAQESLSQIQHRLMWGDLLGQAFMGLSLGSVLLLAALGLAITYGLLGVINMAHGEMLMLGAYATWMVQQAMAG
;
A
#
# COMPACT_ATOMS: atom_id res chain seq x y z
N MET A 1 -21.95 18.24 -67.93
CA MET A 1 -22.51 18.52 -66.58
C MET A 1 -22.76 17.26 -65.72
N ASN A 2 -22.23 16.08 -66.11
CA ASN A 2 -22.41 14.82 -65.36
C ASN A 2 -21.16 14.34 -64.61
N ALA A 3 -19.95 14.76 -65.03
CA ALA A 3 -18.70 14.37 -64.37
C ALA A 3 -18.50 15.03 -62.99
N MET A 4 -18.92 16.30 -62.84
CA MET A 4 -18.82 17.04 -61.56
C MET A 4 -19.77 16.47 -60.48
N ARG A 5 -20.92 15.91 -60.89
CA ARG A 5 -21.87 15.25 -59.96
C ARG A 5 -21.37 13.88 -59.49
N MET A 6 -20.62 13.18 -60.34
CA MET A 6 -20.06 11.86 -60.00
C MET A 6 -18.90 11.96 -58.99
N PHE A 7 -18.13 13.05 -59.03
CA PHE A 7 -17.05 13.29 -58.07
C PHE A 7 -17.57 13.68 -56.68
N ILE A 8 -18.68 14.42 -56.61
CA ILE A 8 -19.34 14.77 -55.34
C ILE A 8 -19.98 13.53 -54.69
N ALA A 9 -20.50 12.59 -55.49
CA ALA A 9 -21.04 11.33 -54.99
C ALA A 9 -19.96 10.39 -54.41
N LEU A 10 -18.73 10.42 -54.95
CA LEU A 10 -17.63 9.58 -54.45
C LEU A 10 -17.05 10.09 -53.13
N VAL A 11 -17.04 11.41 -52.90
CA VAL A 11 -16.60 12.02 -51.63
C VAL A 11 -17.65 11.81 -50.51
N TRP A 12 -18.94 11.73 -50.86
CA TRP A 12 -20.00 11.38 -49.90
C TRP A 12 -20.03 9.88 -49.55
N LEU A 13 -19.49 8.99 -50.39
CA LEU A 13 -19.41 7.56 -50.09
C LEU A 13 -18.24 7.19 -49.17
N SER A 14 -17.18 8.00 -49.10
CA SER A 14 -16.09 7.84 -48.12
C SER A 14 -16.42 8.40 -46.73
N GLY A 15 -17.52 9.15 -46.60
CA GLY A 15 -18.00 9.68 -45.31
C GLY A 15 -18.89 8.72 -44.52
N LEU A 16 -19.19 7.55 -45.09
CA LEU A 16 -19.96 6.46 -44.45
C LEU A 16 -19.03 5.28 -44.16
N LEU A 17 -17.91 5.54 -43.48
CA LEU A 17 -17.35 4.50 -42.61
C LEU A 17 -18.30 4.43 -41.41
N PRO A 18 -19.10 3.36 -41.25
CA PRO A 18 -19.84 3.15 -40.02
C PRO A 18 -18.83 3.21 -38.89
N GLY A 19 -19.13 4.02 -37.87
CA GLY A 19 -18.28 4.14 -36.69
C GLY A 19 -17.88 2.75 -36.24
N MET A 20 -16.58 2.45 -36.30
CA MET A 20 -16.05 1.32 -35.56
C MET A 20 -16.44 1.61 -34.12
N ALA A 21 -17.46 0.92 -33.62
CA ALA A 21 -17.82 0.94 -32.22
C ALA A 21 -16.54 0.56 -31.49
N GLN A 22 -15.87 1.56 -30.90
CA GLN A 22 -14.70 1.31 -30.10
C GLN A 22 -15.20 0.46 -28.95
N ALA A 23 -14.72 -0.79 -28.90
CA ALA A 23 -15.05 -1.69 -27.82
C ALA A 23 -14.86 -0.97 -26.49
N SER A 24 -15.86 -1.05 -25.62
CA SER A 24 -15.80 -0.45 -24.30
C SER A 24 -14.48 -0.80 -23.58
N ASP A 25 -14.01 0.08 -22.69
CA ASP A 25 -12.79 -0.17 -21.91
C ASP A 25 -12.84 -1.50 -21.14
N ALA A 26 -14.05 -1.94 -20.74
CA ALA A 26 -14.30 -3.20 -20.07
C ALA A 26 -14.13 -4.40 -21.02
N ASP A 27 -14.72 -4.35 -22.21
CA ASP A 27 -14.59 -5.42 -23.21
C ASP A 27 -13.15 -5.53 -23.70
N ARG A 28 -12.48 -4.39 -23.92
CA ARG A 28 -11.06 -4.34 -24.27
C ARG A 28 -10.19 -5.00 -23.19
N PHE A 29 -10.47 -4.76 -21.91
CA PHE A 29 -9.71 -5.36 -20.81
C PHE A 29 -9.88 -6.87 -20.73
N VAL A 30 -11.10 -7.36 -20.93
CA VAL A 30 -11.41 -8.79 -20.85
C VAL A 30 -10.89 -9.57 -22.07
N ALA A 31 -10.87 -8.93 -23.24
CA ALA A 31 -10.27 -9.49 -24.45
C ALA A 31 -8.72 -9.49 -24.40
N ALA A 32 -8.11 -8.60 -23.62
CA ALA A 32 -6.66 -8.41 -23.55
C ALA A 32 -5.90 -9.56 -22.87
N SER A 33 -4.64 -9.73 -23.26
CA SER A 33 -3.70 -10.62 -22.57
C SER A 33 -3.32 -10.07 -21.19
N ARG A 34 -2.68 -10.88 -20.33
CA ARG A 34 -2.29 -10.44 -18.97
C ARG A 34 -1.31 -9.26 -18.97
N SER A 35 -0.40 -9.20 -19.94
CA SER A 35 0.53 -8.07 -20.07
C SER A 35 -0.20 -6.81 -20.52
N GLN A 36 -1.12 -6.94 -21.48
CA GLN A 36 -1.96 -5.84 -21.96
C GLN A 36 -2.92 -5.33 -20.88
N GLN A 37 -3.50 -6.22 -20.06
CA GLN A 37 -4.31 -5.85 -18.89
C GLN A 37 -3.51 -4.98 -17.90
N ALA A 38 -2.26 -5.34 -17.63
CA ALA A 38 -1.39 -4.56 -16.76
C ALA A 38 -1.11 -3.17 -17.37
N GLU A 39 -0.85 -3.10 -18.67
CA GLU A 39 -0.62 -1.85 -19.38
C GLU A 39 -1.86 -0.94 -19.36
N LEU A 40 -3.05 -1.49 -19.59
CA LEU A 40 -4.32 -0.75 -19.50
C LEU A 40 -4.51 -0.16 -18.10
N LEU A 41 -4.33 -0.96 -17.04
CA LEU A 41 -4.47 -0.46 -15.66
C LEU A 41 -3.47 0.66 -15.35
N THR A 42 -2.24 0.55 -15.85
CA THR A 42 -1.21 1.59 -15.70
C THR A 42 -1.59 2.87 -16.44
N GLN A 43 -2.11 2.77 -17.66
CA GLN A 43 -2.59 3.94 -18.41
C GLN A 43 -3.80 4.59 -17.72
N TRP A 44 -4.74 3.79 -17.21
CA TRP A 44 -5.92 4.29 -16.52
C TRP A 44 -5.61 4.93 -15.17
N ALA A 45 -4.57 4.48 -14.47
CA ALA A 45 -4.09 5.15 -13.27
C ALA A 45 -3.46 6.51 -13.58
N ALA A 46 -2.80 6.68 -14.73
CA ALA A 46 -2.24 7.97 -15.13
C ALA A 46 -3.31 8.98 -15.59
N ALA A 47 -4.43 8.49 -16.13
CA ALA A 47 -5.53 9.29 -16.64
C ALA A 47 -6.88 8.79 -16.10
N PRO A 48 -7.28 9.21 -14.89
CA PRO A 48 -8.52 8.75 -14.27
C PRO A 48 -9.75 9.22 -15.06
N ASP A 49 -10.71 8.31 -15.22
CA ASP A 49 -11.98 8.51 -15.92
C ASP A 49 -13.11 7.80 -15.14
N ALA A 50 -14.12 8.57 -14.72
CA ALA A 50 -15.25 8.07 -13.95
C ALA A 50 -15.99 6.90 -14.61
N ALA A 51 -15.97 6.81 -15.95
CA ALA A 51 -16.60 5.71 -16.69
C ALA A 51 -15.98 4.34 -16.38
N ARG A 52 -14.72 4.29 -15.90
CA ARG A 52 -13.98 3.05 -15.60
C ARG A 52 -14.22 2.51 -14.20
N LEU A 53 -14.76 3.33 -13.29
CA LEU A 53 -14.93 2.95 -11.89
C LEU A 53 -15.76 1.67 -11.69
N PRO A 54 -16.89 1.46 -12.40
CA PRO A 54 -17.68 0.23 -12.26
C PRO A 54 -16.89 -1.05 -12.60
N LEU A 55 -16.00 -0.97 -13.60
CA LEU A 55 -15.11 -2.07 -13.99
C LEU A 55 -14.04 -2.30 -12.93
N LEU A 56 -13.35 -1.24 -12.50
CA LEU A 56 -12.28 -1.33 -11.52
C LEU A 56 -12.76 -1.86 -10.17
N GLU A 57 -13.96 -1.46 -9.73
CA GLU A 57 -14.59 -2.01 -8.53
C GLU A 57 -14.97 -3.49 -8.70
N ALA A 58 -15.49 -3.88 -9.88
CA ALA A 58 -15.81 -5.27 -10.16
C ALA A 58 -14.54 -6.15 -10.16
N LEU A 59 -13.43 -5.61 -10.66
CA LEU A 59 -12.11 -6.23 -10.60
C LEU A 59 -11.63 -6.42 -9.15
N GLN A 60 -11.71 -5.37 -8.33
CA GLN A 60 -11.28 -5.43 -6.93
C GLN A 60 -12.14 -6.38 -6.09
N LYS A 61 -13.45 -6.44 -6.37
CA LYS A 61 -14.41 -7.34 -5.70
C LYS A 61 -14.41 -8.77 -6.26
N GLU A 62 -13.55 -9.08 -7.23
CA GLU A 62 -13.46 -10.38 -7.92
C GLU A 62 -14.78 -10.85 -8.57
N ASN A 63 -15.64 -9.90 -8.93
CA ASN A 63 -16.98 -10.16 -9.48
C ASN A 63 -17.08 -9.87 -10.98
N LEU A 64 -15.94 -9.83 -11.69
CA LEU A 64 -15.88 -9.62 -13.13
C LEU A 64 -15.98 -10.95 -13.88
N TYR A 65 -16.81 -10.99 -14.92
CA TYR A 65 -17.03 -12.14 -15.78
C TYR A 65 -16.88 -11.76 -17.25
N THR A 66 -16.50 -12.74 -18.06
CA THR A 66 -16.45 -12.69 -19.52
C THR A 66 -17.43 -13.67 -20.12
N ASP A 67 -18.10 -13.28 -21.20
CA ASP A 67 -18.85 -14.22 -22.02
C ASP A 67 -17.97 -14.90 -23.09
N SER A 68 -18.59 -15.64 -24.01
CA SER A 68 -17.89 -16.32 -25.10
C SER A 68 -17.34 -15.37 -26.18
N GLN A 69 -17.89 -14.16 -26.30
CA GLN A 69 -17.50 -13.12 -27.25
C GLN A 69 -16.55 -12.07 -26.67
N LYS A 70 -16.10 -12.25 -25.41
CA LYS A 70 -15.20 -11.35 -24.67
C LYS A 70 -15.87 -10.06 -24.18
N HIS A 71 -17.18 -10.06 -24.00
CA HIS A 71 -17.87 -8.97 -23.34
C HIS A 71 -17.77 -9.08 -21.81
N ALA A 72 -17.68 -7.92 -21.16
CA ALA A 72 -17.47 -7.78 -19.74
C ALA A 72 -18.79 -7.59 -18.96
N PHE A 73 -18.97 -8.39 -17.91
CA PHE A 73 -20.13 -8.32 -17.03
C PHE A 73 -19.69 -8.31 -15.56
N ALA A 74 -20.35 -7.51 -14.73
CA ALA A 74 -20.19 -7.53 -13.28
C ALA A 74 -21.35 -8.27 -12.62
N GLN A 75 -21.05 -9.14 -11.66
CA GLN A 75 -22.09 -9.71 -10.81
C GLN A 75 -22.42 -8.76 -9.66
N ARG A 76 -23.68 -8.31 -9.59
CA ARG A 76 -24.21 -7.45 -8.52
C ARG A 76 -25.52 -8.06 -8.00
N SER A 77 -25.56 -8.36 -6.70
CA SER A 77 -26.76 -8.92 -6.04
C SER A 77 -27.34 -10.17 -6.74
N GLY A 78 -26.47 -11.04 -7.27
CA GLY A 78 -26.86 -12.25 -7.99
C GLY A 78 -27.27 -12.03 -9.45
N GLN A 79 -27.35 -10.79 -9.94
CA GLN A 79 -27.63 -10.46 -11.34
C GLN A 79 -26.37 -10.05 -12.07
N MET A 80 -26.33 -10.34 -13.38
CA MET A 80 -25.23 -9.96 -14.25
C MET A 80 -25.55 -8.63 -14.93
N VAL A 81 -24.76 -7.61 -14.61
CA VAL A 81 -24.87 -6.26 -15.15
C VAL A 81 -23.79 -6.08 -16.21
N SER A 82 -24.17 -5.62 -17.39
CA SER A 82 -23.19 -5.31 -18.44
C SER A 82 -22.31 -4.13 -18.03
N LEU A 83 -21.01 -4.27 -18.29
CA LEU A 83 -20.01 -3.21 -18.15
C LEU A 83 -19.55 -2.67 -19.51
N GLY A 84 -20.08 -3.22 -20.61
CA GLY A 84 -19.64 -2.92 -21.97
C GLY A 84 -20.79 -2.79 -22.94
N ASP A 85 -20.52 -3.09 -24.22
CA ASP A 85 -21.46 -2.77 -25.30
C ASP A 85 -22.62 -3.77 -25.40
N ALA A 86 -22.39 -5.02 -24.97
CA ALA A 86 -23.40 -6.08 -25.02
C ALA A 86 -24.40 -5.96 -23.86
N LYS A 87 -25.71 -6.04 -24.15
CA LYS A 87 -26.76 -5.91 -23.13
C LYS A 87 -27.08 -7.22 -22.39
N SER A 88 -26.71 -8.36 -22.96
CA SER A 88 -26.98 -9.70 -22.44
C SER A 88 -25.79 -10.62 -22.64
N ILE A 89 -25.64 -11.60 -21.76
CA ILE A 89 -24.57 -12.60 -21.83
C ILE A 89 -24.81 -13.52 -23.01
N GLU A 90 -23.78 -13.73 -23.83
CA GLU A 90 -23.79 -14.73 -24.89
C GLU A 90 -22.93 -15.96 -24.52
N GLY A 91 -23.62 -17.09 -24.31
CA GLY A 91 -22.98 -18.35 -23.95
C GLY A 91 -22.62 -18.46 -22.46
N ALA A 92 -21.53 -19.18 -22.16
CA ALA A 92 -21.12 -19.44 -20.78
C ALA A 92 -20.30 -18.26 -20.20
N ALA A 93 -20.75 -17.73 -19.07
CA ALA A 93 -20.00 -16.74 -18.30
C ALA A 93 -18.82 -17.41 -17.56
N LYS A 94 -17.62 -16.84 -17.70
CA LYS A 94 -16.39 -17.27 -17.03
C LYS A 94 -15.85 -16.15 -16.15
N ALA A 95 -15.50 -16.47 -14.91
CA ALA A 95 -14.93 -15.49 -13.98
C ALA A 95 -13.52 -15.04 -14.44
N VAL A 96 -13.29 -13.73 -14.44
CA VAL A 96 -12.00 -13.11 -14.76
C VAL A 96 -11.18 -12.99 -13.47
N ARG A 97 -10.32 -13.99 -13.22
CA ARG A 97 -9.44 -13.98 -12.04
C ARG A 97 -8.27 -13.03 -12.21
N LEU A 98 -7.86 -12.35 -11.14
CA LEU A 98 -6.70 -11.46 -11.14
C LEU A 98 -5.50 -12.12 -10.45
N THR A 99 -4.31 -11.82 -10.98
CA THR A 99 -3.05 -12.09 -10.28
C THR A 99 -2.81 -11.03 -9.22
N ASN A 100 -1.92 -11.29 -8.26
CA ASN A 100 -1.57 -10.31 -7.23
C ASN A 100 -1.15 -8.95 -7.85
N ARG A 101 -0.34 -9.00 -8.92
CA ARG A 101 0.09 -7.80 -9.65
C ARG A 101 -1.09 -7.00 -10.23
N LEU A 102 -2.04 -7.67 -10.87
CA LEU A 102 -3.21 -6.98 -11.45
C LEU A 102 -4.13 -6.41 -10.37
N ARG A 103 -4.25 -7.08 -9.22
CA ARG A 103 -5.00 -6.54 -8.07
C ARG A 103 -4.39 -5.24 -7.55
N VAL A 104 -3.06 -5.19 -7.40
CA VAL A 104 -2.35 -3.96 -6.98
C VAL A 104 -2.59 -2.84 -7.99
N LEU A 105 -2.40 -3.11 -9.29
CA LEU A 105 -2.61 -2.10 -10.34
C LEU A 105 -4.07 -1.60 -10.41
N ALA A 106 -5.04 -2.49 -10.22
CA ALA A 106 -6.45 -2.10 -10.14
C ALA A 106 -6.73 -1.24 -8.90
N ALA A 107 -6.15 -1.57 -7.74
CA ALA A 107 -6.26 -0.75 -6.54
C ALA A 107 -5.61 0.63 -6.72
N THR A 108 -4.45 0.72 -7.37
CA THR A 108 -3.80 1.99 -7.73
C THR A 108 -4.69 2.82 -8.66
N ALA A 109 -5.27 2.19 -9.70
CA ALA A 109 -6.20 2.86 -10.59
C ALA A 109 -7.42 3.39 -9.81
N ILE A 110 -8.05 2.59 -8.95
CA ILE A 110 -9.17 3.04 -8.10
C ILE A 110 -8.77 4.23 -7.23
N ALA A 111 -7.60 4.17 -6.59
CA ALA A 111 -7.13 5.23 -5.71
C ALA A 111 -7.01 6.58 -6.46
N THR A 112 -6.54 6.59 -7.72
CA THR A 112 -6.50 7.83 -8.51
C THR A 112 -7.86 8.47 -8.75
N HIS A 113 -8.92 7.66 -8.85
CA HIS A 113 -10.29 8.16 -9.00
C HIS A 113 -10.83 8.65 -7.65
N GLN A 114 -10.56 7.92 -6.57
CA GLN A 114 -10.96 8.28 -5.21
C GLN A 114 -10.32 9.58 -4.73
N LEU A 115 -9.17 10.00 -5.29
CA LEU A 115 -8.57 11.30 -5.01
C LEU A 115 -9.47 12.49 -5.40
N VAL A 116 -10.41 12.32 -6.32
CA VAL A 116 -11.33 13.37 -6.76
C VAL A 116 -12.66 13.33 -5.98
N SER A 117 -12.83 12.38 -5.05
CA SER A 117 -14.03 12.26 -4.22
C SER A 117 -14.20 13.46 -3.29
N ASP A 118 -15.46 13.83 -3.02
CA ASP A 118 -15.81 14.84 -2.02
C ASP A 118 -15.45 14.40 -0.59
N SER A 119 -15.38 13.08 -0.35
CA SER A 119 -15.07 12.49 0.95
C SER A 119 -13.59 12.60 1.30
N VAL A 120 -13.26 13.39 2.33
CA VAL A 120 -11.89 13.51 2.86
C VAL A 120 -11.31 12.16 3.27
N THR A 121 -12.13 11.28 3.84
CA THR A 121 -11.69 9.93 4.27
C THR A 121 -11.25 9.09 3.08
N GLU A 122 -11.99 9.12 1.98
CA GLU A 122 -11.64 8.39 0.75
C GLU A 122 -10.36 8.96 0.13
N ARG A 123 -10.23 10.29 0.08
CA ARG A 123 -9.02 10.94 -0.45
C ARG A 123 -7.77 10.60 0.35
N ARG A 124 -7.86 10.60 1.69
CA ARG A 124 -6.74 10.20 2.56
C ARG A 124 -6.35 8.74 2.36
N ALA A 125 -7.34 7.84 2.26
CA ALA A 125 -7.09 6.43 2.01
C ALA A 125 -6.43 6.22 0.64
N ALA A 126 -6.94 6.90 -0.39
CA ALA A 126 -6.38 6.90 -1.73
C ALA A 126 -4.94 7.42 -1.76
N ALA A 127 -4.66 8.56 -1.11
CA ALA A 127 -3.32 9.11 -1.01
C ALA A 127 -2.34 8.10 -0.38
N ARG A 128 -2.73 7.41 0.69
CA ARG A 128 -1.90 6.38 1.34
C ARG A 128 -1.64 5.18 0.45
N GLN A 129 -2.63 4.77 -0.35
CA GLN A 129 -2.42 3.72 -1.34
C GLN A 129 -1.38 4.15 -2.38
N LEU A 130 -1.50 5.37 -2.87
CA LEU A 130 -0.62 5.92 -3.90
C LEU A 130 0.80 6.20 -3.39
N GLN A 131 0.99 6.50 -2.10
CA GLN A 131 2.33 6.61 -1.51
C GLN A 131 3.17 5.33 -1.66
N ARG A 132 2.53 4.16 -1.67
CA ARG A 132 3.20 2.85 -1.83
C ARG A 132 3.24 2.39 -3.28
N ASP A 133 2.14 2.54 -4.00
CA ASP A 133 1.93 1.86 -5.29
C ASP A 133 1.88 2.81 -6.49
N ALA A 134 2.24 4.10 -6.33
CA ALA A 134 2.26 5.05 -7.44
C ALA A 134 3.25 4.64 -8.53
N GLN A 135 2.87 4.91 -9.77
CA GLN A 135 3.65 4.60 -10.96
C GLN A 135 4.25 5.87 -11.59
N PRO A 136 5.41 5.78 -12.29
CA PRO A 136 6.07 6.95 -12.87
C PRO A 136 5.18 7.82 -13.77
N GLY A 137 4.29 7.21 -14.55
CA GLY A 137 3.37 7.92 -15.44
C GLY A 137 2.33 8.79 -14.71
N MET A 138 2.17 8.64 -13.40
CA MET A 138 1.19 9.37 -12.59
C MET A 138 1.74 10.69 -12.04
N LEU A 139 3.05 10.96 -12.19
CA LEU A 139 3.72 12.11 -11.56
C LEU A 139 3.00 13.43 -11.83
N ALA A 140 2.72 13.74 -13.10
CA ALA A 140 2.06 14.99 -13.48
C ALA A 140 0.64 15.12 -12.89
N PHE A 141 -0.12 14.02 -12.83
CA PHE A 141 -1.44 14.01 -12.22
C PHE A 141 -1.35 14.26 -10.71
N LEU A 142 -0.43 13.59 -10.02
CA LEU A 142 -0.24 13.73 -8.58
C LEU A 142 0.26 15.12 -8.19
N GLU A 143 1.20 15.69 -8.94
CA GLU A 143 1.69 17.06 -8.72
C GLU A 143 0.55 18.08 -8.84
N LYS A 144 -0.30 17.95 -9.86
CA LYS A 144 -1.51 18.78 -9.96
C LYS A 144 -2.43 18.57 -8.76
N ARG A 145 -2.67 17.32 -8.38
CA ARG A 145 -3.58 16.98 -7.28
C ARG A 145 -3.13 17.51 -5.93
N VAL A 146 -1.81 17.51 -5.67
CA VAL A 146 -1.22 18.11 -4.46
C VAL A 146 -1.57 19.58 -4.34
N ASN A 147 -1.50 20.34 -5.44
CA ASN A 147 -1.79 21.77 -5.44
C ASN A 147 -3.28 22.06 -5.20
N ASP A 148 -4.15 21.16 -5.67
CA ASP A 148 -5.61 21.28 -5.53
C ASP A 148 -6.13 20.65 -4.21
N GLU A 149 -5.29 20.01 -3.38
CA GLU A 149 -5.73 19.36 -2.13
C GLU A 149 -5.82 20.33 -0.96
N MET A 150 -7.02 20.40 -0.38
CA MET A 150 -7.32 21.26 0.77
C MET A 150 -7.02 20.57 2.10
N ASP A 151 -7.17 19.25 2.18
CA ASP A 151 -6.90 18.51 3.40
C ASP A 151 -5.40 18.36 3.65
N ALA A 152 -4.91 18.89 4.77
CA ALA A 152 -3.47 18.89 5.09
C ALA A 152 -2.86 17.48 5.16
N VAL A 153 -3.61 16.51 5.69
CA VAL A 153 -3.12 15.13 5.84
C VAL A 153 -3.02 14.44 4.47
N ALA A 154 -4.07 14.52 3.65
CA ALA A 154 -4.05 13.99 2.29
C ALA A 154 -2.94 14.66 1.45
N ARG A 155 -2.80 15.98 1.55
CA ARG A 155 -1.76 16.73 0.83
C ARG A 155 -0.36 16.29 1.22
N GLN A 156 -0.09 16.10 2.51
CA GLN A 156 1.22 15.64 2.99
C GLN A 156 1.54 14.24 2.44
N VAL A 157 0.57 13.32 2.48
CA VAL A 157 0.77 11.96 1.95
C VAL A 157 1.00 11.97 0.43
N LEU A 158 0.27 12.80 -0.30
CA LEU A 158 0.48 12.98 -1.74
C LEU A 158 1.85 13.58 -2.06
N LEU A 159 2.33 14.55 -1.27
CA LEU A 159 3.69 15.09 -1.40
C LEU A 159 4.75 13.99 -1.24
N LEU A 160 4.58 13.08 -0.28
CA LEU A 160 5.46 11.93 -0.13
C LEU A 160 5.38 10.97 -1.32
N ALA A 161 4.19 10.73 -1.87
CA ALA A 161 4.02 9.93 -3.09
C ALA A 161 4.76 10.55 -4.28
N VAL A 162 4.63 11.87 -4.48
CA VAL A 162 5.34 12.62 -5.51
C VAL A 162 6.86 12.56 -5.28
N ALA A 163 7.33 12.76 -4.05
CA ALA A 163 8.76 12.69 -3.73
C ALA A 163 9.34 11.32 -4.06
N ASN A 164 8.64 10.22 -3.74
CA ASN A 164 9.07 8.88 -4.12
C ASN A 164 9.26 8.72 -5.65
N LEU A 165 8.34 9.27 -6.45
CA LEU A 165 8.47 9.23 -7.91
C LEU A 165 9.61 10.12 -8.42
N GLN A 166 9.83 11.26 -7.77
CA GLN A 166 10.87 12.24 -8.13
C GLN A 166 12.30 11.75 -7.84
N LEU A 167 12.48 10.71 -7.03
CA LEU A 167 13.79 10.05 -6.84
C LEU A 167 14.41 9.54 -8.15
N ALA A 168 13.59 9.22 -9.15
CA ALA A 168 14.04 8.79 -10.48
C ALA A 168 14.26 9.96 -11.47
N SER A 169 14.11 11.21 -11.03
CA SER A 169 14.23 12.39 -11.88
C SER A 169 15.66 12.52 -12.46
N PRO A 170 15.83 12.96 -13.71
CA PRO A 170 17.16 13.24 -14.26
C PRO A 170 17.84 14.44 -13.58
N GLN A 171 17.08 15.33 -12.94
CA GLN A 171 17.61 16.54 -12.31
C GLN A 171 18.03 16.29 -10.85
N ALA A 172 19.30 16.58 -10.52
CA ALA A 172 19.85 16.37 -9.18
C ALA A 172 19.10 17.18 -8.10
N GLU A 173 18.76 18.44 -8.37
CA GLU A 173 18.02 19.28 -7.41
C GLU A 173 16.62 18.73 -7.07
N VAL A 174 15.94 18.11 -8.05
CA VAL A 174 14.64 17.47 -7.81
C VAL A 174 14.82 16.25 -6.92
N ARG A 175 15.83 15.42 -7.17
CA ARG A 175 16.14 14.25 -6.33
C ARG A 175 16.54 14.68 -4.91
N ARG A 176 17.36 15.73 -4.75
CA ARG A 176 17.76 16.26 -3.43
C ARG A 176 16.55 16.66 -2.60
N LYS A 177 15.64 17.46 -3.17
CA LYS A 177 14.41 17.88 -2.49
C LYS A 177 13.50 16.70 -2.15
N ALA A 178 13.39 15.73 -3.05
CA ALA A 178 12.61 14.52 -2.80
C ALA A 178 13.16 13.73 -1.61
N VAL A 179 14.48 13.55 -1.54
CA VAL A 179 15.16 12.89 -0.43
C VAL A 179 14.91 13.63 0.90
N GLU A 180 15.05 14.95 0.92
CA GLU A 180 14.79 15.78 2.11
C GLU A 180 13.34 15.67 2.59
N LEU A 181 12.37 15.68 1.67
CA LEU A 181 10.95 15.52 1.99
C LEU A 181 10.65 14.12 2.55
N LEU A 182 11.24 13.08 1.96
CA LEU A 182 11.09 11.71 2.45
C LEU A 182 11.73 11.54 3.84
N GLY A 183 12.86 12.21 4.10
CA GLY A 183 13.52 12.25 5.40
C GLY A 183 12.67 12.81 6.54
N GLN A 184 11.62 13.57 6.23
CA GLN A 184 10.65 14.10 7.21
C GLN A 184 9.48 13.14 7.45
N SER A 185 9.38 12.04 6.71
CA SER A 185 8.31 11.05 6.87
C SER A 185 8.51 10.17 8.10
N ASP A 186 7.39 9.69 8.65
CA ASP A 186 7.35 8.63 9.67
C ASP A 186 7.14 7.23 9.04
N ASP A 187 7.19 7.13 7.71
CA ASP A 187 7.01 5.87 6.99
C ASP A 187 8.29 5.01 7.09
N PRO A 188 8.24 3.81 7.70
CA PRO A 188 9.41 2.95 7.88
C PRO A 188 9.98 2.46 6.55
N ASP A 189 9.18 2.38 5.48
CA ASP A 189 9.65 1.93 4.17
C ASP A 189 10.65 2.92 3.56
N VAL A 190 10.65 4.19 4.00
CA VAL A 190 11.52 5.23 3.45
C VAL A 190 13.00 4.91 3.66
N GLU A 191 13.38 4.30 4.78
CA GLU A 191 14.76 3.91 5.05
C GLU A 191 15.30 2.99 3.95
N SER A 192 14.53 1.95 3.61
CA SER A 192 14.90 0.99 2.57
C SER A 192 15.03 1.64 1.19
N ARG A 193 14.21 2.69 0.92
CA ARG A 193 14.21 3.42 -0.36
C ARG A 193 15.36 4.41 -0.47
N LEU A 194 15.75 5.07 0.63
CA LEU A 194 16.82 6.08 0.65
C LEU A 194 18.22 5.49 0.81
N THR A 195 18.35 4.30 1.42
CA THR A 195 19.66 3.64 1.63
C THR A 195 20.49 3.54 0.34
N PRO A 196 19.95 3.09 -0.81
CA PRO A 196 20.69 3.05 -2.07
C PRO A 196 21.22 4.41 -2.54
N PHE A 197 20.51 5.51 -2.24
CA PHE A 197 20.87 6.87 -2.65
C PHE A 197 22.05 7.45 -1.87
N THR A 198 22.54 6.77 -0.83
CA THR A 198 23.81 7.13 -0.17
C THR A 198 25.04 6.66 -0.95
N GLN A 199 24.85 5.76 -1.91
CA GLN A 199 25.92 5.09 -2.64
C GLN A 199 26.17 5.77 -3.99
N ALA A 200 27.44 5.95 -4.35
CA ALA A 200 27.83 6.54 -5.64
C ALA A 200 27.40 5.70 -6.86
N GLN A 201 27.07 4.42 -6.67
CA GLN A 201 26.56 3.54 -7.73
C GLN A 201 25.13 3.90 -8.15
N THR A 202 24.30 4.32 -7.20
CA THR A 202 22.89 4.67 -7.45
C THR A 202 22.77 6.17 -7.76
N GLU A 203 23.48 7.00 -7.00
CA GLU A 203 23.35 8.45 -7.08
C GLU A 203 24.70 9.12 -7.42
N PRO A 204 24.86 9.64 -8.64
CA PRO A 204 26.11 10.28 -9.06
C PRO A 204 26.36 11.63 -8.36
N ASP A 205 25.32 12.36 -7.96
CA ASP A 205 25.45 13.69 -7.36
C ASP A 205 25.86 13.64 -5.88
N ALA A 206 26.90 14.38 -5.51
CA ALA A 206 27.40 14.38 -4.13
C ALA A 206 26.45 15.08 -3.13
N GLY A 207 25.73 16.11 -3.58
CA GLY A 207 24.77 16.83 -2.74
C GLY A 207 23.54 15.99 -2.43
N VAL A 208 23.03 15.24 -3.41
CA VAL A 208 21.93 14.29 -3.18
C VAL A 208 22.35 13.18 -2.21
N ARG A 209 23.57 12.62 -2.35
CA ARG A 209 24.09 11.61 -1.41
C ARG A 209 24.19 12.14 0.03
N ALA A 210 24.67 13.38 0.20
CA ALA A 210 24.76 14.00 1.52
C ALA A 210 23.36 14.21 2.14
N ALA A 211 22.40 14.70 1.35
CA ALA A 211 21.01 14.84 1.79
C ALA A 211 20.36 13.49 2.17
N ALA A 212 20.71 12.41 1.46
CA ALA A 212 20.23 11.06 1.77
C ALA A 212 20.79 10.53 3.09
N GLN A 213 22.08 10.73 3.33
CA GLN A 213 22.72 10.37 4.60
C GLN A 213 22.11 11.13 5.78
N GLU A 214 21.90 12.44 5.62
CA GLU A 214 21.28 13.27 6.65
C GLU A 214 19.84 12.81 6.93
N SER A 215 19.03 12.61 5.87
CA SER A 215 17.65 12.14 5.99
C SER A 215 17.56 10.78 6.70
N LEU A 216 18.44 9.84 6.37
CA LEU A 216 18.51 8.54 7.04
C LEU A 216 18.90 8.67 8.52
N SER A 217 19.87 9.52 8.86
CA SER A 217 20.26 9.74 10.26
C SER A 217 19.11 10.31 11.10
N GLN A 218 18.30 11.20 10.50
CA GLN A 218 17.12 11.76 11.15
C GLN A 218 16.05 10.68 11.39
N ILE A 219 15.80 9.82 10.39
CA ILE A 219 14.85 8.71 10.51
C ILE A 219 15.30 7.74 11.61
N GLN A 220 16.55 7.28 11.57
CA GLN A 220 17.09 6.33 12.55
C GLN A 220 17.06 6.87 13.98
N HIS A 221 17.36 8.16 14.16
CA HIS A 221 17.28 8.79 15.47
C HIS A 221 15.84 8.79 16.01
N ARG A 222 14.84 9.13 15.17
CA ARG A 222 13.42 9.08 15.58
C ARG A 222 12.97 7.67 15.95
N LEU A 223 13.33 6.67 15.13
CA LEU A 223 13.00 5.26 15.41
C LEU A 223 13.64 4.79 16.72
N MET A 224 14.91 5.10 16.94
CA MET A 224 15.62 4.74 18.18
C MET A 224 14.95 5.33 19.43
N TRP A 225 14.52 6.60 19.38
CA TRP A 225 13.78 7.20 20.51
C TRP A 225 12.40 6.57 20.71
N GLY A 226 11.70 6.24 19.63
CA GLY A 226 10.43 5.52 19.70
C GLY A 226 10.57 4.15 20.37
N ASP A 227 11.58 3.38 19.97
CA ASP A 227 11.87 2.07 20.53
C ASP A 227 12.26 2.16 22.01
N LEU A 228 13.10 3.13 22.38
CA LEU A 228 13.50 3.34 23.77
C LEU A 228 12.30 3.66 24.67
N LEU A 229 11.42 4.55 24.22
CA LEU A 229 10.20 4.89 24.96
C LEU A 229 9.25 3.69 25.07
N GLY A 230 9.08 2.93 23.99
CA GLY A 230 8.29 1.70 23.98
C GLY A 230 8.83 0.66 24.95
N GLN A 231 10.14 0.44 24.95
CA GLN A 231 10.82 -0.48 25.88
C GLN A 231 10.69 -0.01 27.33
N ALA A 232 10.85 1.28 27.60
CA ALA A 232 10.68 1.83 28.94
C ALA A 232 9.25 1.62 29.45
N PHE A 233 8.24 1.85 28.60
CA PHE A 233 6.83 1.62 28.94
C PHE A 233 6.54 0.13 29.19
N MET A 234 7.02 -0.75 28.32
CA MET A 234 6.91 -2.21 28.50
C MET A 234 7.57 -2.68 29.79
N GLY A 235 8.79 -2.19 30.08
CA GLY A 235 9.52 -2.49 31.31
C GLY A 235 8.79 -1.99 32.55
N LEU A 236 8.24 -0.77 32.52
CA LEU A 236 7.43 -0.22 33.61
C LEU A 236 6.13 -1.02 33.80
N SER A 237 5.45 -1.38 32.72
CA SER A 237 4.23 -2.19 32.76
C SER A 237 4.51 -3.56 33.38
N LEU A 238 5.50 -4.30 32.86
CA LEU A 238 5.87 -5.60 33.40
C LEU A 238 6.34 -5.49 34.87
N GLY A 239 7.17 -4.49 35.16
CA GLY A 239 7.66 -4.20 36.50
C GLY A 239 6.52 -3.93 37.49
N SER A 240 5.48 -3.19 37.09
CA SER A 240 4.30 -2.92 37.92
C SER A 240 3.49 -4.18 38.23
N VAL A 241 3.33 -5.07 37.25
CA VAL A 241 2.65 -6.37 37.45
C VAL A 241 3.45 -7.23 38.43
N LEU A 242 4.76 -7.31 38.26
CA LEU A 242 5.64 -8.04 39.17
C LEU A 242 5.63 -7.43 40.58
N LEU A 243 5.64 -6.11 40.70
CA LEU A 243 5.55 -5.41 41.97
C LEU A 243 4.21 -5.69 42.67
N LEU A 244 3.09 -5.64 41.95
CA LEU A 244 1.77 -5.95 42.49
C LEU A 244 1.66 -7.43 42.92
N ALA A 245 2.19 -8.35 42.13
CA ALA A 245 2.23 -9.77 42.47
C ALA A 245 3.09 -10.02 43.73
N ALA A 246 4.29 -9.42 43.79
CA ALA A 246 5.18 -9.52 44.93
C ALA A 246 4.55 -8.90 46.19
N LEU A 247 3.86 -7.76 46.06
CA LEU A 247 3.14 -7.12 47.16
C LEU A 247 1.99 -8.01 47.66
N GLY A 248 1.20 -8.59 46.76
CA GLY A 248 0.14 -9.53 47.12
C GLY A 248 0.66 -10.75 47.89
N LEU A 249 1.78 -11.32 47.42
CA LEU A 249 2.44 -12.44 48.08
C LEU A 249 3.04 -12.05 49.44
N ALA A 250 3.63 -10.85 49.54
CA ALA A 250 4.16 -10.32 50.78
C ALA A 250 3.05 -10.10 51.82
N ILE A 251 1.87 -9.63 51.41
CA ILE A 251 0.72 -9.46 52.30
C ILE A 251 0.20 -10.82 52.79
N THR A 252 0.03 -11.81 51.90
CA THR A 252 -0.48 -13.13 52.30
C THR A 252 0.47 -13.86 53.24
N TYR A 253 1.77 -13.87 52.96
CA TYR A 253 2.76 -14.48 53.87
C TYR A 253 2.98 -13.68 55.15
N GLY A 254 2.94 -12.34 55.07
CA GLY A 254 3.04 -11.46 56.23
C GLY A 254 1.89 -11.65 57.22
N LEU A 255 0.65 -11.80 56.73
CA LEU A 255 -0.53 -12.06 57.57
C LEU A 255 -0.53 -13.47 58.19
N LEU A 256 0.05 -14.46 57.51
CA LEU A 256 0.22 -15.81 58.05
C LEU A 256 1.35 -15.89 59.09
N GLY A 257 2.10 -14.81 59.32
CA GLY A 257 3.25 -14.77 60.24
C GLY A 257 4.44 -15.60 59.74
N VAL A 258 4.41 -16.09 58.49
CA VAL A 258 5.51 -16.83 57.88
C VAL A 258 6.46 -15.81 57.27
N ILE A 259 7.54 -15.49 57.99
CA ILE A 259 8.62 -14.68 57.44
C ILE A 259 9.24 -15.48 56.28
N ASN A 260 9.43 -14.83 55.13
CA ASN A 260 10.11 -15.39 53.96
C ASN A 260 11.64 -15.57 54.19
N MET A 261 12.02 -16.04 55.37
CA MET A 261 13.35 -16.45 55.80
C MET A 261 13.43 -17.96 56.04
N ALA A 262 12.30 -18.64 56.31
CA ALA A 262 12.25 -20.09 56.49
C ALA A 262 12.59 -20.87 55.20
N HIS A 263 12.44 -20.27 54.02
CA HIS A 263 12.72 -20.96 52.76
C HIS A 263 14.22 -21.27 52.60
N GLY A 264 15.10 -20.35 53.00
CA GLY A 264 16.55 -20.55 52.96
C GLY A 264 17.02 -21.58 53.99
N GLU A 265 16.47 -21.52 55.21
CA GLU A 265 16.80 -22.45 56.30
C GLU A 265 16.26 -23.86 56.03
N MET A 266 15.06 -24.00 55.44
CA MET A 266 14.48 -25.30 55.07
C MET A 266 15.23 -25.95 53.91
N LEU A 267 15.70 -25.18 52.93
CA LEU A 267 16.59 -25.68 51.87
C LEU A 267 17.93 -26.17 52.43
N MET A 268 18.52 -25.43 53.38
CA MET A 268 19.75 -25.85 54.07
C MET A 268 19.55 -27.14 54.87
N LEU A 269 18.44 -27.27 55.62
CA LEU A 269 18.11 -28.50 56.33
C LEU A 269 17.89 -29.68 55.37
N GLY A 270 17.20 -29.46 54.24
CA GLY A 270 17.03 -30.47 53.20
C GLY A 270 18.36 -30.93 52.58
N ALA A 271 19.29 -30.01 52.34
CA ALA A 271 20.64 -30.31 51.84
C ALA A 271 21.45 -31.14 52.86
N TYR A 272 21.39 -30.80 54.16
CA TYR A 272 22.04 -31.60 55.20
C TYR A 272 21.41 -32.99 55.35
N ALA A 273 20.09 -33.10 55.29
CA ALA A 273 19.38 -34.38 55.39
C ALA A 273 19.76 -35.31 54.22
N THR A 274 19.82 -34.78 53.00
CA THR A 274 20.24 -35.56 51.81
C THR A 274 21.71 -35.97 51.88
N TRP A 275 22.60 -35.09 52.34
CA TRP A 275 24.01 -35.44 52.58
C TRP A 275 24.15 -36.55 53.63
N MET A 276 23.41 -36.51 54.74
CA MET A 276 23.44 -37.56 55.76
C MET A 276 22.95 -38.91 55.22
N VAL A 277 21.85 -38.92 54.46
CA VAL A 277 21.33 -40.15 53.83
C VAL A 277 22.35 -40.72 52.84
N GLN A 278 22.98 -39.86 52.02
CA GLN A 278 24.05 -40.28 51.12
C GLN A 278 25.20 -40.93 51.90
N GLN A 279 25.64 -40.33 53.00
CA GLN A 279 26.71 -40.88 53.84
C GLN A 279 26.33 -42.23 54.46
N ALA A 280 25.08 -42.39 54.91
CA ALA A 280 24.58 -43.62 55.50
C ALA A 280 24.40 -44.77 54.49
N MET A 281 24.14 -44.45 53.22
CA MET A 281 24.04 -45.44 52.14
C MET A 281 25.38 -45.74 51.46
N ALA A 282 26.38 -44.86 51.60
CA ALA A 282 27.70 -44.99 50.98
C ALA A 282 28.74 -45.71 51.88
N GLY A 283 28.38 -46.05 53.12
CA GLY A 283 29.12 -46.96 54.00
C GLY A 283 28.54 -48.36 53.98
#